data_AF-A0A3L7YPG9-F1
#
_entry.id   AF-A0A3L7YPG9-F1
#
_cell.length_a   1.000
_cell.length_b   1.000
_cell.length_c   1.000
_cell.angle_alpha   90.00
_cell.angle_beta   90.00
_cell.angle_gamma   90.00
#
_symmetry.space_group_name_H-M   'P 1'
#
loop_
_entity.id
_entity.type
_entity.pdbx_description
1 polymer ?
#
loop_
_entity_poly.entity_id
_entity_poly.type
_entity_poly.pdbx_seq_one_letter_code
_entity_poly.pdbx_strand_id
1 'polypeptide(L)' 'MWVMLDPGLVVELDGRTWEAKVGEEIWIPVGAVHRLTAPGNGGRLLEVAFGHFDEADIVRLSDRYGRTA' A
#
# COMPACT_ATOMS: atom_id res chain seq x y z
N MET A 1 2.69 6.61 5.15
CA MET A 1 3.54 6.92 3.97
C MET A 1 4.28 5.68 3.57
N TRP A 2 4.35 5.40 2.27
CA TRP A 2 5.17 4.31 1.73
C TRP A 2 6.40 4.86 1.01
N VAL A 3 7.51 4.14 1.11
CA VAL A 3 8.72 4.40 0.32
C VAL A 3 9.08 3.12 -0.42
N MET A 4 9.10 3.16 -1.75
CA MET A 4 9.38 1.97 -2.56
C MET A 4 10.86 1.63 -2.54
N LEU A 5 11.20 0.37 -2.24
CA LEU A 5 12.59 -0.08 -2.16
C LEU A 5 13.01 -0.93 -3.37
N ASP A 6 12.05 -1.55 -4.05
CA ASP A 6 12.27 -2.39 -5.23
C ASP A 6 11.46 -1.89 -6.44
N PRO A 7 11.92 -2.11 -7.67
CA PRO A 7 11.19 -1.75 -8.89
C PRO A 7 10.02 -2.71 -9.18
N GLY A 8 9.13 -2.31 -10.08
CA GLY A 8 8.02 -3.17 -10.56
C GLY A 8 6.83 -3.27 -9.60
N LEU A 9 6.80 -2.48 -8.53
CA LEU A 9 5.65 -2.36 -7.64
C LEU A 9 4.60 -1.44 -8.26
N VAL A 10 3.36 -1.90 -8.34
CA VAL A 10 2.22 -1.13 -8.83
C VAL A 10 1.40 -0.64 -7.65
N VAL A 11 1.17 0.66 -7.60
CA VAL A 11 0.39 1.33 -6.56
C VAL A 11 -0.94 1.76 -7.15
N GLU A 12 -2.01 1.47 -6.42
CA GLU A 12 -3.31 2.08 -6.61
C GLU A 12 -3.60 2.99 -5.41
N LEU A 13 -3.97 4.24 -5.67
CA LEU A 13 -4.37 5.21 -4.65
C LEU A 13 -5.51 6.07 -5.19
N ASP A 14 -6.68 6.01 -4.54
CA ASP A 14 -7.89 6.75 -4.89
C ASP A 14 -8.23 6.68 -6.40
N GLY A 15 -8.14 5.48 -6.97
CA GLY A 15 -8.46 5.20 -8.37
C GLY A 15 -7.36 5.55 -9.38
N ARG A 16 -6.22 6.09 -8.94
CA ARG A 16 -5.03 6.26 -9.79
C ARG A 16 -4.13 5.04 -9.66
N THR A 17 -3.65 4.52 -10.79
CA THR A 17 -2.76 3.35 -10.83
C THR A 17 -1.48 3.69 -11.58
N TRP A 18 -0.32 3.38 -10.99
CA TRP A 18 0.98 3.57 -11.65
C TRP A 18 2.01 2.58 -11.12
N GLU A 19 3.05 2.34 -11.93
CA GLU A 19 4.26 1.66 -11.46
C GLU A 19 5.12 2.67 -10.72
N ALA A 20 5.34 2.43 -9.43
CA ALA A 20 6.09 3.33 -8.56
C ALA A 20 7.59 3.13 -8.75
N LYS A 21 8.35 4.22 -8.68
CA LYS A 21 9.81 4.20 -8.84
C LYS A 21 10.50 3.86 -7.52
N VAL A 22 11.67 3.26 -7.58
CA VAL A 22 12.52 3.08 -6.39
C VAL A 22 12.83 4.45 -5.78
N GLY A 23 12.65 4.55 -4.46
CA GLY A 23 12.80 5.78 -3.69
C GLY A 23 11.59 6.72 -3.77
N GLU A 24 10.53 6.37 -4.51
CA GLU A 24 9.31 7.18 -4.54
C GLU A 24 8.60 7.14 -3.18
N GLU A 25 8.33 8.33 -2.65
CA GLU A 25 7.54 8.54 -1.44
C GLU A 25 6.08 8.75 -1.80
N ILE A 26 5.21 7.90 -1.25
CA ILE A 26 3.78 7.91 -1.54
C ILE A 26 3.05 8.20 -0.24
N TRP A 27 2.45 9.39 -0.18
CA TRP A 27 1.61 9.78 0.94
C TRP A 27 0.23 9.12 0.82
N ILE A 28 -0.18 8.43 1.88
CA ILE A 28 -1.50 7.79 1.98
C ILE A 28 -2.24 8.50 3.10
N PRO A 29 -3.19 9.40 2.79
CA PRO A 29 -3.97 10.09 3.81
C PRO A 29 -4.96 9.14 4.48
N VAL A 30 -5.40 9.50 5.69
CA VAL A 30 -6.44 8.76 6.42
C VAL A 30 -7.70 8.63 5.55
N GLY A 31 -8.21 7.41 5.43
CA GLY A 31 -9.40 7.09 4.64
C GLY A 31 -9.15 6.88 3.14
N ALA A 32 -7.93 7.07 2.63
CA ALA A 32 -7.62 6.81 1.23
C ALA A 32 -7.70 5.31 0.90
N VAL A 33 -8.32 5.00 -0.24
CA VAL A 33 -8.36 3.62 -0.74
C VAL A 33 -7.06 3.35 -1.47
N HIS A 34 -6.32 2.35 -0.99
CA HIS A 34 -5.01 2.03 -1.53
C HIS A 34 -4.78 0.53 -1.68
N ARG A 35 -3.95 0.16 -2.65
CA ARG A 35 -3.51 -1.21 -2.89
C ARG A 35 -2.07 -1.20 -3.39
N LEU A 36 -1.25 -2.10 -2.87
CA LEU A 36 0.03 -2.45 -3.47
C LEU A 36 -0.10 -3.79 -4.18
N THR A 37 0.38 -3.84 -5.42
CA THR A 37 0.49 -5.08 -6.20
C THR A 37 1.94 -5.29 -6.62
N ALA A 38 2.45 -6.50 -6.45
CA ALA A 38 3.74 -6.93 -7.01
C ALA A 38 3.46 -7.96 -8.11
N PRO A 39 3.45 -7.58 -9.41
CA PRO A 39 3.18 -8.51 -10.52
C PRO A 39 4.25 -9.60 -10.69
N GLY A 40 5.48 -9.35 -10.23
CA GLY A 40 6.58 -10.31 -10.22
C GLY A 40 6.60 -11.20 -8.97
N ASN A 41 7.79 -11.62 -8.55
CA ASN A 41 7.98 -12.53 -7.41
C ASN A 41 7.96 -11.81 -6.04
N GLY A 42 7.24 -10.69 -5.92
CA GLY A 42 7.21 -9.84 -4.73
C GLY A 42 8.04 -8.56 -4.86
N GLY A 43 8.15 -7.82 -3.75
CA GLY A 43 8.94 -6.60 -3.65
C GLY A 43 8.87 -6.04 -2.22
N ARG A 44 9.73 -5.08 -1.93
CA ARG A 44 9.84 -4.44 -0.61
C ARG A 44 9.45 -2.96 -0.67
N LEU A 45 8.80 -2.52 0.40
CA LEU A 45 8.59 -1.11 0.70
C LEU A 45 8.88 -0.85 2.18
N LEU A 46 9.14 0.39 2.52
CA LEU A 46 9.14 0.88 3.91
C LEU A 46 7.82 1.61 4.16
N GLU A 47 7.09 1.20 5.19
CA GLU A 47 5.91 1.91 5.66
C GLU A 47 6.23 2.71 6.92
N VAL A 48 5.90 4.00 6.89
CA VAL A 48 5.99 4.91 8.03
C VAL A 48 4.58 5.38 8.37
N ALA A 49 4.07 4.89 9.50
CA ALA A 49 2.81 5.33 10.09
C ALA A 49 3.07 6.55 11.00
N PHE A 50 2.22 7.56 10.89
CA PHE A 50 2.31 8.77 11.69
C PHE A 50 1.13 8.84 12.68
N GLY A 51 1.39 9.28 13.90
CA GLY A 51 0.36 9.38 14.92
C GLY A 51 0.13 8.07 15.67
N HIS A 52 -1.14 7.74 15.96
CA HIS A 52 -1.50 6.49 16.62
C HIS A 52 -1.61 5.37 15.57
N PHE A 53 -0.99 4.24 15.86
CA PHE A 53 -1.04 3.05 15.02
C PHE A 53 -1.79 1.95 15.77
N ASP A 54 -2.81 1.39 15.13
CA ASP A 54 -3.60 0.26 15.63
C ASP A 54 -3.92 -0.68 14.47
N GLU A 55 -3.39 -1.91 14.47
CA GLU A 55 -3.64 -2.87 13.39
C GLU A 55 -5.11 -3.34 13.33
N ALA A 56 -5.88 -3.15 14.40
CA ALA A 56 -7.29 -3.47 14.44
C ALA A 56 -8.16 -2.46 13.65
N ASP A 57 -7.63 -1.31 13.23
CA ASP A 57 -8.38 -0.27 12.51
C ASP A 57 -8.54 -0.54 11.00
N ILE A 58 -7.94 -1.63 10.49
CA ILE A 58 -7.90 -1.94 9.07
C ILE A 58 -9.31 -2.25 8.53
N VAL A 59 -9.79 -1.38 7.64
CA VAL A 59 -10.99 -1.62 6.83
C VAL A 59 -10.63 -2.34 5.53
N ARG A 60 -11.03 -3.61 5.42
CA ARG A 60 -10.78 -4.43 4.22
C ARG A 60 -11.94 -4.30 3.22
N LEU A 61 -11.69 -3.66 2.07
CA LEU A 61 -12.69 -3.52 1.00
C LEU A 61 -12.76 -4.75 0.07
N SER A 62 -11.67 -5.49 -0.04
CA SER A 62 -11.55 -6.69 -0.86
C SER A 62 -10.50 -7.60 -0.22
N ASP A 63 -10.84 -8.87 -0.01
CA ASP A 63 -9.91 -9.86 0.51
C ASP A 63 -10.08 -11.20 -0.22
N ARG A 64 -9.01 -11.61 -0.91
CA ARG A 64 -8.94 -12.90 -1.59
C ARG A 64 -8.59 -14.07 -0.66
N TYR A 65 -8.19 -13.78 0.58
CA TYR A 65 -7.70 -14.77 1.54
C TYR A 65 -8.72 -15.14 2.62
N GLY A 66 -9.94 -14.57 2.57
CA GLY A 66 -11.05 -14.93 3.45
C GLY A 66 -10.83 -14.57 4.93
N ARG A 67 -9.93 -13.64 5.22
CA ARG A 67 -9.75 -13.03 6.54
C ARG A 67 -10.87 -12.00 6.69
N THR A 68 -12.01 -12.50 7.14
CA THR A 68 -13.18 -11.67 7.41
C THR A 68 -12.83 -10.52 8.36
N ALA A 69 -13.54 -9.40 8.15
CA ALA A 69 -13.45 -8.15 8.89
C ALA A 69 -13.59 -8.34 10.40
#